data_AF-A0A7V4G6W3-F1
#
_entry.id   AF-A0A7V4G6W3-F1
#
_cell.length_a   1.000
_cell.length_b   1.000
_cell.length_c   1.000
_cell.angle_alpha   90.00
_cell.angle_beta   90.00
_cell.angle_gamma   90.00
#
_symmetry.space_group_name_H-M   'P 1'
#
loop_
_entity.id
_entity.type
_entity.pdbx_description
1 polymer ?
#
loop_
_entity_poly.entity_id
_entity_poly.type
_entity_poly.pdbx_seq_one_letter_code
_entity_poly.pdbx_strand_id
1 'polypeptide(L)'
;NKVKRLVWKAPVAAVSVGLVAGQELLDLCYAEDARAEADCNVVMNARGQLVDVTASAEGACFTREQLDRLLTLAADGIKQLIAVQRKVLAG
;
A
#
# COMPACT_ATOMS: atom_id res chain seq x y z
N ASN A 1 23.99 -27.11 12.30
CA ASN A 1 23.83 -26.39 11.01
C ASN A 1 23.27 -25.00 11.30
N LYS A 2 24.10 -23.94 11.37
CA LYS A 2 23.61 -22.56 11.52
C LYS A 2 23.63 -21.89 10.15
N VAL A 3 22.49 -21.37 9.70
CA VAL A 3 22.37 -20.65 8.43
C VAL A 3 23.26 -19.42 8.48
N LYS A 4 24.32 -19.39 7.65
CA LYS A 4 25.32 -18.31 7.58
C LYS A 4 24.88 -17.10 6.74
N ARG A 5 23.66 -17.09 6.23
CA ARG A 5 23.17 -16.10 5.27
C ARG A 5 21.92 -15.40 5.80
N LEU A 6 21.82 -14.10 5.54
CA LEU A 6 20.60 -13.33 5.73
C LEU A 6 19.45 -13.98 4.95
N VAL A 7 18.45 -14.48 5.68
CA VAL A 7 17.23 -15.07 5.12
C VAL A 7 16.21 -14.01 4.70
N TRP A 8 16.35 -12.78 5.23
CA TRP A 8 15.54 -11.63 4.90
C TRP A 8 15.88 -11.13 3.49
N LYS A 9 14.89 -11.03 2.61
CA LYS A 9 15.09 -10.64 1.22
C LYS A 9 15.11 -9.12 1.04
N ALA A 10 13.93 -8.49 1.04
CA ALA A 10 13.76 -7.06 0.92
C ALA A 10 12.69 -6.62 1.94
N PRO A 11 12.82 -5.42 2.54
CA PRO A 11 11.76 -4.85 3.37
C PRO A 11 10.44 -4.81 2.62
N VAL A 12 9.35 -4.95 3.36
CA VAL A 12 7.97 -4.91 2.86
C VAL A 12 7.20 -3.90 3.69
N ALA A 13 6.30 -3.18 3.05
CA ALA A 13 5.30 -2.33 3.70
C ALA A 13 3.99 -2.40 2.93
N ALA A 14 2.91 -1.98 3.59
CA ALA A 14 1.57 -1.96 3.06
C ALA A 14 0.87 -0.66 3.47
N VAL A 15 -0.08 -0.21 2.65
CA VAL A 15 -0.92 0.95 2.93
C VAL A 15 -2.29 0.76 2.28
N SER A 16 -3.33 1.33 2.88
CA SER A 16 -4.65 1.44 2.28
C SER A 16 -4.72 2.65 1.34
N VAL A 17 -5.51 2.54 0.29
CA VAL A 17 -5.88 3.63 -0.62
C VAL A 17 -7.34 3.45 -1.01
N GLY A 18 -8.07 4.52 -1.32
CA GLY A 18 -9.45 4.35 -1.78
C GLY A 18 -10.08 5.58 -2.40
N LEU A 19 -11.27 5.38 -2.95
CA LEU A 19 -12.14 6.42 -3.49
C LEU A 19 -13.17 6.82 -2.44
N VAL A 20 -13.08 8.07 -1.97
CA VAL A 20 -14.03 8.63 -1.00
C VAL A 20 -14.63 9.90 -1.58
N ALA A 21 -15.94 9.92 -1.81
CA ALA A 21 -16.64 11.03 -2.44
C ALA A 21 -16.01 11.47 -3.78
N GLY A 22 -15.61 10.49 -4.60
CA GLY A 22 -14.94 10.71 -5.88
C GLY A 22 -13.47 11.17 -5.82
N GLN A 23 -12.83 11.18 -4.64
CA GLN A 23 -11.41 11.54 -4.48
C GLN A 23 -10.56 10.33 -4.12
N GLU A 24 -9.40 10.19 -4.77
CA GLU A 24 -8.37 9.21 -4.40
C GLU A 24 -7.62 9.65 -3.14
N LEU A 25 -7.69 8.84 -2.08
CA LEU A 25 -7.04 9.09 -0.79
C LEU A 25 -6.01 8.00 -0.46
N LEU A 26 -4.98 8.39 0.31
CA LEU A 26 -3.93 7.52 0.84
C LEU A 26 -4.09 7.36 2.35
N ASP A 27 -3.84 6.15 2.85
CA ASP A 27 -3.80 5.84 4.28
C ASP A 27 -5.12 6.18 4.98
N LEU A 28 -6.20 5.54 4.51
CA LEU A 28 -7.56 5.80 4.97
C LEU A 28 -7.67 5.58 6.48
N CYS A 29 -8.16 6.59 7.19
CA CYS A 29 -8.61 6.41 8.56
C CYS A 29 -9.99 5.75 8.60
N TYR A 30 -10.42 5.32 9.79
CA TYR A 30 -11.70 4.61 9.98
C TYR A 30 -12.91 5.30 9.34
N ALA A 31 -13.02 6.63 9.49
CA ALA A 31 -14.17 7.37 8.96
C ALA A 31 -14.15 7.49 7.43
N GLU A 32 -12.97 7.44 6.82
CA GLU A 32 -12.78 7.47 5.37
C GLU A 32 -13.05 6.09 4.78
N ASP A 33 -12.48 5.04 5.39
CA ASP A 33 -12.64 3.64 5.01
C ASP A 33 -14.11 3.21 5.07
N ALA A 34 -14.81 3.53 6.18
CA ALA A 34 -16.23 3.25 6.34
C ALA A 34 -17.15 3.98 5.33
N ARG A 35 -16.62 4.96 4.60
CA ARG A 35 -17.34 5.75 3.59
C ARG A 35 -16.79 5.56 2.18
N ALA A 36 -15.76 4.72 2.02
CA ALA A 36 -15.14 4.50 0.73
C ALA A 36 -16.12 3.80 -0.20
N GLU A 37 -16.19 4.28 -1.44
CA GLU A 37 -16.98 3.64 -2.49
C GLU A 37 -16.27 2.38 -2.98
N ALA A 38 -14.94 2.41 -2.96
CA ALA A 38 -14.04 1.32 -3.29
C ALA A 38 -12.65 1.59 -2.69
N ASP A 39 -11.98 0.55 -2.20
CA ASP A 39 -10.68 0.63 -1.54
C ASP A 39 -9.72 -0.48 -1.99
N CYS A 40 -8.44 -0.28 -1.74
CA CYS A 40 -7.39 -1.26 -1.95
C CYS A 40 -6.42 -1.28 -0.78
N ASN A 41 -6.04 -2.48 -0.36
CA ASN A 41 -4.85 -2.72 0.43
C ASN A 41 -3.72 -3.16 -0.50
N VAL A 42 -2.62 -2.37 -0.52
CA VAL A 42 -1.49 -2.59 -1.42
C VAL A 42 -0.27 -2.96 -0.60
N VAL A 43 0.39 -4.06 -0.96
CA VAL A 43 1.63 -4.52 -0.32
C VAL A 43 2.76 -4.49 -1.34
N MET A 44 3.86 -3.82 -1.02
CA MET A 44 5.05 -3.75 -1.90
C MET A 44 6.33 -4.00 -1.15
N ASN A 45 7.30 -4.58 -1.85
CA ASN A 45 8.66 -4.69 -1.35
C ASN A 45 9.52 -3.46 -1.74
N ALA A 46 10.69 -3.32 -1.10
CA ALA A 46 11.61 -2.21 -1.34
C ALA A 46 12.24 -2.14 -2.74
N ARG A 47 11.96 -3.12 -3.61
CA ARG A 47 12.36 -3.12 -5.02
C ARG A 47 11.25 -2.56 -5.92
N GLY A 48 10.14 -2.10 -5.34
CA GLY A 48 8.98 -1.60 -6.08
C GLY A 48 8.10 -2.70 -6.67
N GLN A 49 8.27 -3.96 -6.26
CA GLN A 49 7.44 -5.06 -6.76
C GLN A 49 6.20 -5.22 -5.89
N LEU A 50 5.05 -5.39 -6.53
CA LEU A 50 3.79 -5.76 -5.87
C LEU A 50 3.95 -7.16 -5.25
N VAL A 51 3.64 -7.25 -3.97
CA VAL A 51 3.56 -8.50 -3.21
C VAL A 51 2.11 -8.97 -3.15
N ASP A 52 1.20 -8.04 -2.92
CA ASP A 52 -0.25 -8.27 -2.92
C ASP A 52 -0.99 -6.97 -3.29
N VAL A 53 -2.12 -7.13 -3.96
CA VAL A 53 -3.09 -6.06 -4.19
C VAL A 53 -4.46 -6.67 -3.97
N THR A 54 -5.09 -6.30 -2.85
CA THR A 54 -6.45 -6.70 -2.53
C THR A 54 -7.34 -5.48 -2.70
N ALA A 55 -8.28 -5.55 -3.63
CA ALA A 55 -9.20 -4.46 -3.94
C ALA A 55 -10.64 -4.91 -3.65
N SER A 56 -11.43 -4.03 -3.03
CA SER A 56 -12.86 -4.22 -2.80
C SER A 56 -13.64 -3.03 -3.36
N ALA A 57 -14.82 -3.31 -3.87
CA ALA A 57 -15.75 -2.30 -4.37
C ALA A 57 -17.11 -2.57 -3.73
N GLU A 58 -17.42 -1.85 -2.65
CA GLU A 58 -18.67 -2.02 -1.90
C GLU A 58 -19.79 -1.09 -2.39
N GLY A 59 -19.43 0.09 -2.92
CA GLY A 59 -20.37 1.09 -3.43
C GLY A 59 -20.28 1.31 -4.95
N ALA A 60 -19.09 1.54 -5.48
CA ALA A 60 -18.86 1.80 -6.91
C ALA A 60 -17.67 1.00 -7.44
N CYS A 61 -17.70 0.63 -8.73
CA CYS A 61 -16.56 -0.02 -9.37
C CYS A 61 -15.43 0.99 -9.65
N PHE A 62 -14.17 0.53 -9.58
CA PHE A 62 -13.05 1.28 -10.11
C PHE A 62 -13.13 1.37 -11.64
N THR A 63 -12.83 2.55 -12.20
CA THR A 63 -12.26 2.62 -13.55
C THR A 63 -10.81 2.15 -13.52
N ARG A 64 -10.28 1.72 -14.68
CA ARG A 64 -8.89 1.29 -14.77
C ARG A 64 -7.93 2.44 -14.39
N GLU A 65 -8.25 3.64 -14.84
CA GLU A 65 -7.48 4.85 -14.61
C GLU A 65 -7.46 5.25 -13.13
N GLN A 66 -8.59 5.09 -12.42
CA GLN A 66 -8.64 5.31 -10.97
C GLN A 66 -7.77 4.31 -10.22
N LEU A 67 -7.88 3.02 -10.56
CA LEU A 67 -7.06 1.99 -9.92
C LEU A 67 -5.57 2.25 -10.13
N ASP A 68 -5.15 2.60 -11.35
CA ASP A 68 -3.75 2.91 -11.64
C ASP A 68 -3.25 4.15 -10.85
N ARG A 69 -4.11 5.15 -10.62
CA ARG A 69 -3.78 6.31 -9.76
C ARG A 69 -3.65 5.92 -8.29
N LEU A 70 -4.56 5.10 -7.76
CA LEU A 70 -4.50 4.59 -6.40
C LEU A 70 -3.24 3.74 -6.17
N LEU A 71 -2.88 2.88 -7.13
CA LEU A 71 -1.65 2.08 -7.06
C LEU A 71 -0.39 2.96 -7.10
N THR A 72 -0.41 4.05 -7.87
CA THR A 72 0.68 5.05 -7.87
C THR A 72 0.82 5.72 -6.52
N LEU A 73 -0.31 6.16 -5.94
CA LEU A 73 -0.36 6.80 -4.63
C LEU A 73 0.14 5.85 -3.52
N ALA A 74 -0.30 4.59 -3.54
CA ALA A 74 0.17 3.55 -2.64
C ALA A 74 1.67 3.30 -2.77
N ALA A 75 2.21 3.23 -4.00
CA ALA A 75 3.63 3.03 -4.23
C ALA A 75 4.48 4.16 -3.62
N ASP A 76 4.02 5.40 -3.69
CA ASP A 76 4.72 6.54 -3.10
C ASP A 76 4.63 6.54 -1.57
N GLY A 77 3.46 6.20 -0.99
CA GLY A 77 3.31 6.00 0.46
C GLY A 77 4.22 4.88 0.99
N ILE A 78 4.27 3.74 0.29
CA ILE A 78 5.11 2.60 0.69
C ILE A 78 6.60 2.94 0.63
N LYS A 79 7.06 3.72 -0.37
CA LYS A 79 8.45 4.22 -0.38
C LYS A 79 8.79 5.01 0.88
N GLN A 80 7.87 5.85 1.35
CA GLN A 80 8.04 6.63 2.58
C GLN A 80 8.08 5.71 3.81
N LEU A 81 7.15 4.75 3.92
CA LEU A 81 7.13 3.77 5.02
C LEU A 81 8.44 2.97 5.09
N ILE A 82 8.96 2.51 3.95
CA ILE A 82 10.23 1.77 3.90
C ILE A 82 11.42 2.65 4.31
N ALA A 83 11.40 3.95 3.96
CA ALA A 83 12.43 4.88 4.42
C ALA A 83 12.41 5.03 5.95
N VAL A 84 11.22 5.14 6.55
CA VAL A 84 11.05 5.19 8.01
C VAL A 84 11.53 3.88 8.67
N GLN A 85 11.12 2.72 8.14
CA GLN A 85 11.58 1.41 8.63
C GLN A 85 13.11 1.32 8.64
N ARG A 86 13.78 1.71 7.55
CA ARG A 86 15.25 1.72 7.46
C ARG A 86 15.88 2.64 8.49
N LYS A 87 15.33 3.84 8.68
CA LYS A 87 15.83 4.81 9.66
C LYS A 87 15.77 4.25 11.09
N VAL A 88 14.66 3.60 11.45
CA VAL A 88 14.46 3.02 12.78
C VAL A 88 15.36 1.81 13.02
N LEU A 89 15.55 0.96 12.01
CA LEU A 89 16.38 -0.25 12.10
C LEU A 89 17.89 0.00 11.96
N ALA A 90 18.31 1.21 11.57
CA ALA A 90 19.73 1.59 11.49
C ALA A 90 20.30 2.10 12.83
N GLY A 91 19.46 2.20 13.87
CA GLY A 91 19.89 2.39 15.26
C GLY A 91 20.49 1.12 15.88
#